data_AF-A0A6P0X7Y3-F1
#
_entry.id   AF-A0A6P0X7Y3-F1
#
_cell.length_a   1.000
_cell.length_b   1.000
_cell.length_c   1.000
_cell.angle_alpha   90.00
_cell.angle_beta   90.00
_cell.angle_gamma   90.00
#
_symmetry.space_group_name_H-M   'P 1'
#
loop_
_entity.id
_entity.type
_entity.pdbx_description
1 polymer ?
#
loop_
_entity_poly.entity_id
_entity_poly.type
_entity_poly.pdbx_seq_one_letter_code
_entity_poly.pdbx_strand_id
1 'polypeptide(L)'
;MLFTFGTPYRGSVKAVNFIANGYKKLFLDFTEVLRSLPSVYQLMPIYKVVRIREEYHRIAEVDNLPNIVKAKAENALAFHREIEAAVTANQTNADYGQSYKIIPIVGTQQPTMQSVNLENGQLVVNSTLPKGIDPELGSGDGTVPYLSAIPLELSEEYRETYIAERHGSLQNNPRVLQELRDRLKATQKKSLSEIRGPEVSPAAAERSAISLGLDDLYLADEPVRLSARLIGNQLFGGLKAEITPVNRDGKSVNLEFQQQDQDWELLLDDLAAGLYRVRVYTDSASSETPSPVQDLFEVCKG
;
A
#
# COMPACT_ATOMS: atom_id res chain seq x y z
N MET A 1 -12.93 -2.25 8.44
CA MET A 1 -12.09 -1.05 8.63
C MET A 1 -12.39 -0.45 9.98
N LEU A 2 -11.39 0.09 10.66
CA LEU A 2 -11.52 0.80 11.92
C LEU A 2 -11.07 2.25 11.71
N PHE A 3 -11.98 3.21 11.88
CA PHE A 3 -11.63 4.63 11.83
C PHE A 3 -11.41 5.15 13.24
N THR A 4 -10.34 5.91 13.42
CA THR A 4 -10.03 6.56 14.70
C THR A 4 -9.90 8.05 14.48
N PHE A 5 -10.31 8.85 15.46
CA PHE A 5 -10.42 10.31 15.33
C PHE A 5 -9.63 10.96 16.45
N GLY A 6 -8.47 11.54 16.12
CA GLY A 6 -7.61 12.21 17.09
C GLY A 6 -7.24 11.31 18.28
N THR A 7 -7.12 10.00 18.08
CA THR A 7 -6.89 9.06 19.18
C THR A 7 -5.47 9.20 19.72
N PRO A 8 -5.25 9.43 21.02
CA PRO A 8 -3.92 9.64 21.58
C PRO A 8 -3.19 8.31 21.84
N TYR A 9 -2.81 7.58 20.80
CA TYR A 9 -2.08 6.30 20.87
C TYR A 9 -0.79 6.39 21.68
N ARG A 10 -0.08 7.53 21.60
CA ARG A 10 1.12 7.78 22.41
C ARG A 10 0.86 8.69 23.61
N GLY A 11 -0.39 8.97 23.94
CA GLY A 11 -0.81 9.87 25.02
C GLY A 11 -0.90 11.35 24.64
N SER A 12 -1.40 12.17 25.56
CA SER A 12 -1.58 13.62 25.42
C SER A 12 -1.02 14.36 26.64
N VAL A 13 -0.25 15.42 26.39
CA VAL A 13 0.29 16.31 27.43
C VAL A 13 -0.82 16.97 28.26
N LYS A 14 -2.03 17.10 27.70
CA LYS A 14 -3.19 17.63 28.43
C LYS A 14 -3.55 16.79 29.65
N ALA A 15 -3.36 15.47 29.58
CA ALA A 15 -3.57 14.57 30.72
C ALA A 15 -2.58 14.87 31.86
N VAL A 16 -1.33 15.17 31.53
CA VAL A 16 -0.31 15.61 32.50
C VAL A 16 -0.74 16.92 33.16
N ASN A 17 -1.22 17.88 32.37
CA ASN A 17 -1.70 19.16 32.89
C ASN A 17 -2.83 18.99 33.90
N PHE A 18 -3.81 18.12 33.62
CA PHE A 18 -4.92 17.87 34.54
C PHE A 18 -4.45 17.31 35.90
N ILE A 19 -3.50 16.39 35.90
CA ILE A 19 -2.99 15.78 37.13
C ILE A 19 -2.06 16.74 37.88
N ALA A 20 -1.11 17.35 37.17
CA ALA A 20 -0.08 18.19 37.76
C ALA A 20 -0.65 19.53 38.24
N ASN A 21 -1.45 20.19 37.42
CA ASN A 21 -1.90 21.58 37.62
C ASN A 21 -3.38 21.69 38.02
N GLY A 22 -4.12 20.58 38.00
CA GLY A 22 -5.54 20.54 38.35
C GLY A 22 -6.46 21.01 37.23
N TYR A 23 -7.77 20.95 37.49
CA TYR A 23 -8.79 21.39 36.56
C TYR A 23 -9.98 22.01 37.27
N LYS A 24 -10.09 23.34 37.17
CA LYS A 24 -11.18 24.13 37.76
C LYS A 24 -11.99 24.77 36.66
N LYS A 25 -13.32 24.70 36.75
CA LYS A 25 -14.22 25.36 35.82
C LYS A 25 -15.41 25.95 36.57
N LEU A 26 -15.62 27.26 36.40
CA LEU A 26 -16.60 28.02 37.17
C LEU A 26 -16.36 27.80 38.67
N PHE A 27 -17.37 27.35 39.41
CA PHE A 27 -17.29 27.06 40.85
C PHE A 27 -16.92 25.60 41.18
N LEU A 28 -16.66 24.75 40.16
CA LEU A 28 -16.34 23.33 40.34
C LEU A 28 -14.85 23.07 40.20
N ASP A 29 -14.30 22.28 41.13
CA ASP A 29 -12.95 21.77 41.10
C ASP A 29 -12.98 20.26 40.84
N PHE A 30 -12.48 19.84 39.68
CA PHE A 30 -12.43 18.44 39.26
C PHE A 30 -11.06 17.81 39.51
N THR A 31 -10.14 18.53 40.14
CA THR A 31 -8.74 18.09 40.31
C THR A 31 -8.65 16.71 40.96
N GLU A 32 -9.31 16.51 42.09
CA GLU A 32 -9.25 15.24 42.82
C GLU A 32 -9.97 14.10 42.07
N VAL A 33 -11.05 14.42 41.35
CA VAL A 33 -11.72 13.45 40.47
C VAL A 33 -10.76 12.98 39.38
N LEU A 34 -10.14 13.89 38.63
CA LEU A 34 -9.20 13.53 37.57
C LEU A 34 -7.98 12.78 38.10
N ARG A 35 -7.46 13.13 39.29
CA ARG A 35 -6.34 12.44 39.95
C ARG A 35 -6.68 11.03 40.45
N SER A 36 -7.94 10.79 40.77
CA SER A 36 -8.40 9.46 41.19
C SER A 36 -8.45 8.46 40.02
N LEU A 37 -8.76 8.93 38.80
CA LEU A 37 -9.04 8.09 37.64
C LEU A 37 -7.78 7.49 37.00
N PRO A 38 -7.63 6.15 36.96
CA PRO A 38 -6.53 5.50 36.23
C PRO A 38 -6.50 5.83 34.74
N SER A 39 -7.68 6.04 34.12
CA SER A 39 -7.78 6.38 32.70
C SER A 39 -7.10 7.70 32.34
N VAL A 40 -7.02 8.66 33.26
CA VAL A 40 -6.27 9.91 33.02
C VAL A 40 -4.77 9.65 33.02
N TYR A 41 -4.27 8.76 33.87
CA TYR A 41 -2.87 8.32 33.82
C TYR A 41 -2.58 7.53 32.54
N GLN A 42 -3.49 6.68 32.09
CA GLN A 42 -3.37 5.94 30.82
C GLN A 42 -3.39 6.86 29.59
N LEU A 43 -3.81 8.11 29.70
CA LEU A 43 -3.70 9.10 28.63
C LEU A 43 -2.37 9.88 28.66
N MET A 44 -1.49 9.65 29.63
CA MET A 44 -0.21 10.34 29.68
C MET A 44 0.73 9.86 28.56
N PRO A 45 1.63 10.75 28.08
CA PRO A 45 2.64 10.38 27.09
C PRO A 45 3.50 9.17 27.49
N ILE A 46 3.64 8.21 26.58
CA ILE A 46 4.52 7.02 26.75
C ILE A 46 5.96 7.25 26.21
N TYR A 47 6.24 8.45 25.74
CA TYR A 47 7.53 8.88 25.18
C TYR A 47 8.18 9.95 26.07
N LYS A 48 9.43 10.31 25.74
CA LYS A 48 10.21 11.30 26.48
C LYS A 48 9.63 12.69 26.27
N VAL A 49 8.96 13.22 27.30
CA VAL A 49 8.16 14.45 27.22
C VAL A 49 8.44 15.45 28.35
N VAL A 50 8.98 14.96 29.48
CA VAL A 50 9.28 15.79 30.65
C VAL A 50 10.71 16.27 30.54
N ARG A 51 10.91 17.58 30.36
CA ARG A 51 12.21 18.23 30.35
C ARG A 51 12.66 18.52 31.77
N ILE A 52 13.79 17.95 32.16
CA ILE A 52 14.50 18.24 33.41
C ILE A 52 15.89 18.70 33.01
N ARG A 53 16.20 19.96 33.29
CA ARG A 53 17.39 20.64 32.73
C ARG A 53 17.32 20.61 31.19
N GLU A 54 18.26 19.94 30.53
CA GLU A 54 18.34 19.85 29.06
C GLU A 54 17.97 18.46 28.51
N GLU A 55 17.51 17.55 29.38
CA GLU A 55 17.16 16.18 29.00
C GLU A 55 15.66 15.93 29.11
N TYR A 56 15.16 15.09 28.20
CA TYR A 56 13.76 14.66 28.17
C TYR A 56 13.63 13.23 28.70
N HIS A 57 12.68 13.04 29.61
CA HIS A 57 12.39 11.76 30.27
C HIS A 57 10.93 11.34 30.05
N ARG A 58 10.64 10.05 30.16
CA ARG A 58 9.25 9.58 30.23
C ARG A 58 8.70 9.87 31.62
N ILE A 59 7.40 10.13 31.72
CA ILE A 59 6.75 10.48 32.99
C ILE A 59 6.93 9.37 34.04
N ALA A 60 6.76 8.11 33.64
CA ALA A 60 6.89 6.96 34.53
C ALA A 60 8.33 6.71 35.04
N GLU A 61 9.34 7.30 34.39
CA GLU A 61 10.76 7.10 34.74
C GLU A 61 11.27 8.12 35.76
N VAL A 62 10.50 9.19 36.04
CA VAL A 62 10.93 10.29 36.90
C VAL A 62 10.33 10.16 38.29
N ASP A 63 11.19 10.23 39.30
CA ASP A 63 10.78 10.27 40.70
C ASP A 63 10.26 11.64 41.14
N ASN A 64 9.31 11.62 42.08
CA ASN A 64 8.84 12.81 42.80
C ASN A 64 8.29 13.93 41.89
N LEU A 65 7.69 13.57 40.75
CA LEU A 65 6.99 14.54 39.91
C LEU A 65 5.81 15.17 40.66
N PRO A 66 5.67 16.51 40.65
CA PRO A 66 4.60 17.21 41.36
C PRO A 66 3.21 16.67 41.04
N ASN A 67 2.50 16.21 42.08
CA ASN A 67 1.13 15.67 42.02
C ASN A 67 0.92 14.41 41.16
N ILE A 68 1.98 13.83 40.59
CA ILE A 68 1.91 12.59 39.81
C ILE A 68 2.32 11.43 40.72
N VAL A 69 1.40 10.49 40.93
CA VAL A 69 1.70 9.27 41.69
C VAL A 69 2.49 8.31 40.80
N LYS A 70 3.77 8.11 41.10
CA LYS A 70 4.70 7.29 40.29
C LYS A 70 4.13 5.90 39.95
N ALA A 71 3.65 5.17 40.96
CA ALA A 71 3.09 3.83 40.77
C ALA A 71 1.91 3.79 39.77
N LYS A 72 1.08 4.85 39.72
CA LYS A 72 0.00 4.95 38.73
C LYS A 72 0.52 5.25 37.33
N ALA A 73 1.56 6.08 37.20
CA ALA A 73 2.20 6.36 35.92
C ALA A 73 2.93 5.12 35.36
N GLU A 74 3.61 4.36 36.22
CA GLU A 74 4.23 3.07 35.86
C GLU A 74 3.19 2.05 35.41
N ASN A 75 2.08 1.93 36.16
CA ASN A 75 0.99 1.04 35.78
C ASN A 75 0.35 1.42 34.44
N ALA A 76 0.14 2.72 34.20
CA ALA A 76 -0.34 3.23 32.92
C ALA A 76 0.62 2.91 31.76
N LEU A 77 1.94 3.06 31.96
CA LEU A 77 2.92 2.68 30.95
C LEU A 77 2.91 1.17 30.69
N ALA A 78 2.83 0.35 31.75
CA ALA A 78 2.75 -1.10 31.63
C ALA A 78 1.50 -1.55 30.85
N PHE A 79 0.36 -0.91 31.09
CA PHE A 79 -0.87 -1.14 30.33
C PHE A 79 -0.69 -0.90 28.82
N HIS A 80 0.00 0.17 28.42
CA HIS A 80 0.30 0.42 27.00
C HIS A 80 1.28 -0.61 26.41
N ARG A 81 2.25 -1.07 27.21
CA ARG A 81 3.17 -2.14 26.78
C ARG A 81 2.44 -3.48 26.58
N GLU A 82 1.44 -3.77 27.40
CA GLU A 82 0.58 -4.95 27.20
C GLU A 82 -0.18 -4.87 25.88
N ILE A 83 -0.77 -3.71 25.55
CA ILE A 83 -1.45 -3.47 24.27
C ILE A 83 -0.47 -3.66 23.10
N GLU A 84 0.71 -3.04 23.16
CA GLU A 84 1.73 -3.14 22.11
C GLU A 84 2.22 -4.58 21.90
N ALA A 85 2.45 -5.32 23.00
CA ALA A 85 2.82 -6.73 22.95
C ALA A 85 1.71 -7.57 22.31
N ALA A 86 0.45 -7.32 22.66
CA ALA A 86 -0.69 -8.02 22.07
C ALA A 86 -0.84 -7.71 20.57
N VAL A 87 -0.68 -6.45 20.16
CA VAL A 87 -0.68 -6.07 18.73
C VAL A 87 0.44 -6.79 17.98
N THR A 88 1.66 -6.81 18.53
CA THR A 88 2.81 -7.49 17.92
C THR A 88 2.58 -9.00 17.80
N ALA A 89 2.08 -9.65 18.85
CA ALA A 89 1.73 -11.07 18.83
C ALA A 89 0.61 -11.39 17.82
N ASN A 90 -0.36 -10.48 17.68
CA ASN A 90 -1.46 -10.65 16.75
C ASN A 90 -1.03 -10.44 15.28
N GLN A 91 0.00 -9.66 14.99
CA GLN A 91 0.50 -9.48 13.62
C GLN A 91 1.08 -10.76 13.02
N THR A 92 1.59 -11.69 13.84
CA THR A 92 2.10 -12.99 13.37
C THR A 92 0.99 -14.03 13.21
N ASN A 93 -0.22 -13.72 13.65
CA ASN A 93 -1.38 -14.59 13.50
C ASN A 93 -2.07 -14.35 12.14
N ALA A 94 -2.02 -15.35 11.26
CA ALA A 94 -2.56 -15.29 9.91
C ALA A 94 -4.06 -14.92 9.86
N ASP A 95 -4.84 -15.39 10.84
CA ASP A 95 -6.27 -15.10 10.94
C ASP A 95 -6.52 -13.65 11.41
N TYR A 96 -5.61 -13.09 12.20
CA TYR A 96 -5.73 -11.74 12.72
C TYR A 96 -5.27 -10.69 11.70
N GLY A 97 -4.23 -10.97 10.91
CA GLY A 97 -3.70 -10.05 9.89
C GLY A 97 -4.73 -9.63 8.82
N GLN A 98 -5.82 -10.39 8.68
CA GLN A 98 -6.94 -10.09 7.78
C GLN A 98 -8.14 -9.39 8.45
N SER A 99 -8.12 -9.20 9.77
CA SER A 99 -9.34 -8.86 10.54
C SER A 99 -9.83 -7.41 10.36
N TYR A 100 -8.94 -6.43 10.22
CA TYR A 100 -9.31 -5.04 9.91
C TYR A 100 -8.13 -4.21 9.41
N LYS A 101 -8.43 -3.07 8.78
CA LYS A 101 -7.48 -1.99 8.48
C LYS A 101 -7.83 -0.77 9.31
N ILE A 102 -6.85 -0.20 10.00
CA ILE A 102 -6.98 1.04 10.77
C ILE A 102 -6.76 2.23 9.82
N ILE A 103 -7.66 3.22 9.86
CA ILE A 103 -7.58 4.47 9.12
C ILE A 103 -7.64 5.63 10.14
N PRO A 104 -6.48 6.17 10.55
CA PRO A 104 -6.43 7.28 11.50
C PRO A 104 -6.83 8.59 10.84
N ILE A 105 -7.77 9.32 11.44
CA ILE A 105 -8.08 10.71 11.12
C ILE A 105 -7.29 11.59 12.09
N VAL A 106 -6.29 12.28 11.56
CA VAL A 106 -5.29 13.05 12.30
C VAL A 106 -5.58 14.54 12.14
N GLY A 107 -5.91 15.20 13.25
CA GLY A 107 -6.04 16.65 13.30
C GLY A 107 -4.67 17.33 13.38
N THR A 108 -4.45 18.36 12.59
CA THR A 108 -3.17 19.07 12.48
C THR A 108 -3.34 20.60 12.53
N GLN A 109 -2.21 21.31 12.55
CA GLN A 109 -2.12 22.78 12.47
C GLN A 109 -2.80 23.57 13.61
N GLN A 110 -3.18 22.91 14.70
CA GLN A 110 -3.66 23.59 15.91
C GLN A 110 -2.55 23.68 16.96
N PRO A 111 -2.42 24.82 17.67
CA PRO A 111 -1.54 24.90 18.84
C PRO A 111 -1.88 23.81 19.85
N THR A 112 -0.92 22.92 20.10
CA THR A 112 -1.11 21.73 20.93
C THR A 112 0.02 21.63 21.93
N MET A 113 -0.27 21.19 23.16
CA MET A 113 0.76 20.97 24.17
C MET A 113 1.63 19.78 23.75
N GLN A 114 2.95 19.98 23.70
CA GLN A 114 3.92 19.02 23.17
C GLN A 114 4.93 18.53 24.23
N SER A 115 5.21 19.34 25.26
CA SER A 115 6.13 18.94 26.33
C SER A 115 5.79 19.57 27.68
N VAL A 116 6.53 19.13 28.70
CA VAL A 116 6.37 19.59 30.08
C VAL A 116 7.75 19.91 30.64
N ASN A 117 7.95 21.08 31.22
CA ASN A 117 9.18 21.42 31.94
C ASN A 117 8.97 21.27 33.44
N LEU A 118 9.97 20.72 34.14
CA LEU A 118 10.04 20.83 35.60
C LEU A 118 10.77 22.12 35.99
N GLU A 119 10.03 23.11 36.47
CA GLU A 119 10.53 24.44 36.81
C GLU A 119 10.09 24.78 38.23
N ASN A 120 11.05 25.11 39.12
CA ASN A 120 10.79 25.53 40.51
C ASN A 120 9.85 24.58 41.28
N GLY A 121 9.97 23.27 41.06
CA GLY A 121 9.11 22.26 41.70
C GLY A 121 7.69 22.17 41.14
N GLN A 122 7.44 22.74 39.96
CA GLN A 122 6.15 22.70 39.26
C GLN A 122 6.32 22.17 37.83
N LEU A 123 5.25 21.58 37.29
CA LEU A 123 5.22 21.09 35.91
C LEU A 123 4.52 22.09 35.00
N VAL A 124 5.31 22.74 34.14
CA VAL A 124 4.85 23.74 33.18
C VAL A 124 4.70 23.10 31.81
N VAL A 125 3.45 22.90 31.37
CA VAL A 125 3.15 22.39 30.03
C VAL A 125 3.36 23.46 28.96
N ASN A 126 3.86 23.09 27.79
CA ASN A 126 4.13 24.02 26.70
C ASN A 126 3.98 23.34 25.33
N SER A 127 4.00 24.13 24.25
CA SER A 127 3.87 23.66 22.87
C SER A 127 5.20 23.37 22.18
N THR A 128 6.32 23.40 22.91
CA THR A 128 7.65 23.10 22.37
C THR A 128 7.82 21.60 22.23
N LEU A 129 8.18 21.14 21.03
CA LEU A 129 8.42 19.73 20.75
C LEU A 129 9.69 19.23 21.45
N PRO A 130 9.68 18.04 22.07
CA PRO A 130 10.88 17.44 22.63
C PRO A 130 12.04 17.31 21.63
N LYS A 131 13.27 17.51 22.11
CA LYS A 131 14.48 17.39 21.29
C LYS A 131 14.61 15.97 20.72
N GLY A 132 14.93 15.88 19.43
CA GLY A 132 15.13 14.61 18.73
C GLY A 132 13.87 14.04 18.09
N ILE A 133 12.72 14.71 18.22
CA ILE A 133 11.52 14.43 17.43
C ILE A 133 11.55 15.30 16.16
N ASP A 134 11.12 14.74 15.04
CA ASP A 134 10.99 15.44 13.77
C ASP A 134 10.11 16.70 13.94
N PRO A 135 10.60 17.90 13.57
CA PRO A 135 9.84 19.15 13.65
C PRO A 135 8.46 19.10 12.95
N GLU A 136 8.30 18.32 11.89
CA GLU A 136 7.02 18.17 11.16
C GLU A 136 5.92 17.53 12.04
N LEU A 137 6.31 16.81 13.09
CA LEU A 137 5.41 16.25 14.09
C LEU A 137 4.99 17.26 15.18
N GLY A 138 5.48 18.49 15.11
CA GLY A 138 5.27 19.58 16.08
C GLY A 138 3.85 20.15 16.15
N SER A 139 2.93 19.69 15.30
CA SER A 139 1.53 20.14 15.29
C SER A 139 0.59 19.18 16.05
N GLY A 140 -0.72 19.45 15.99
CA GLY A 140 -1.76 18.60 16.55
C GLY A 140 -3.15 19.20 16.36
N ASP A 141 -4.13 18.70 17.11
CA ASP A 141 -5.55 19.09 17.00
C ASP A 141 -6.05 19.98 18.16
N GLY A 142 -5.12 20.51 18.96
CA GLY A 142 -5.40 21.32 20.15
C GLY A 142 -5.65 20.50 21.42
N THR A 143 -5.64 19.17 21.33
CA THR A 143 -5.68 18.25 22.48
C THR A 143 -4.66 17.13 22.35
N VAL A 144 -4.54 16.52 21.17
CA VAL A 144 -3.68 15.39 20.88
C VAL A 144 -2.56 15.83 19.94
N PRO A 145 -1.29 15.63 20.34
CA PRO A 145 -0.14 15.81 19.45
C PRO A 145 -0.27 14.99 18.17
N TYR A 146 0.21 15.52 17.05
CA TYR A 146 0.22 14.79 15.78
C TYR A 146 0.91 13.42 15.94
N LEU A 147 2.14 13.36 16.49
CA LEU A 147 2.84 12.09 16.72
C LEU A 147 2.03 11.05 17.52
N SER A 148 1.12 11.53 18.39
CA SER A 148 0.28 10.67 19.22
C SER A 148 -0.97 10.19 18.49
N ALA A 149 -1.38 10.86 17.42
CA ALA A 149 -2.56 10.49 16.63
C ALA A 149 -2.30 9.33 15.64
N ILE A 150 -1.04 8.96 15.46
CA ILE A 150 -0.61 7.83 14.63
C ILE A 150 -0.52 6.56 15.50
N PRO A 151 -1.17 5.43 15.15
CA PRO A 151 -0.96 4.14 15.83
C PRO A 151 0.50 3.69 15.80
N LEU A 152 0.96 2.93 16.80
CA LEU A 152 2.36 2.48 16.83
C LEU A 152 2.68 1.56 15.65
N GLU A 153 1.76 0.65 15.35
CA GLU A 153 1.83 -0.31 14.25
C GLU A 153 1.73 0.31 12.86
N LEU A 154 1.36 1.60 12.75
CA LEU A 154 1.26 2.32 11.47
C LEU A 154 2.36 3.37 11.27
N SER A 155 3.36 3.43 12.16
CA SER A 155 4.37 4.50 12.16
C SER A 155 5.09 4.69 10.81
N GLU A 156 5.18 3.64 10.00
CA GLU A 156 5.84 3.63 8.68
C GLU A 156 4.89 3.26 7.52
N GLU A 157 3.57 3.22 7.77
CA GLU A 157 2.58 2.74 6.79
C GLU A 157 1.89 3.89 6.02
N TYR A 158 1.95 5.12 6.55
CA TYR A 158 1.45 6.35 5.91
C TYR A 158 -0.03 6.25 5.45
N ARG A 159 -0.89 5.66 6.30
CA ARG A 159 -2.33 5.40 6.01
C ARG A 159 -3.27 6.45 6.58
N GLU A 160 -2.74 7.49 7.19
CA GLU A 160 -3.47 8.55 7.87
C GLU A 160 -4.23 9.44 6.89
N THR A 161 -5.32 10.03 7.38
CA THR A 161 -6.00 11.16 6.73
C THR A 161 -5.76 12.40 7.58
N TYR A 162 -5.09 13.39 7.01
CA TYR A 162 -4.77 14.65 7.69
C TYR A 162 -5.82 15.72 7.44
N ILE A 163 -6.22 16.42 8.49
CA ILE A 163 -7.15 17.54 8.41
C ILE A 163 -6.73 18.65 9.39
N ALA A 164 -6.66 19.89 8.93
CA ALA A 164 -6.42 21.03 9.81
C ALA A 164 -7.72 21.37 10.57
N GLU A 165 -7.94 20.73 11.72
CA GLU A 165 -9.18 20.82 12.49
C GLU A 165 -8.93 20.58 13.98
N ARG A 166 -9.81 21.12 14.84
CA ARG A 166 -9.74 20.89 16.29
C ARG A 166 -10.33 19.55 16.70
N HIS A 167 -9.75 18.96 17.75
CA HIS A 167 -10.10 17.64 18.30
C HIS A 167 -11.61 17.37 18.36
N GLY A 168 -12.37 18.27 18.99
CA GLY A 168 -13.81 18.09 19.21
C GLY A 168 -14.67 18.29 17.96
N SER A 169 -14.07 18.63 16.81
CA SER A 169 -14.74 18.84 15.52
C SER A 169 -14.26 17.87 14.43
N LEU A 170 -13.33 16.95 14.73
CA LEU A 170 -12.87 15.97 13.74
C LEU A 170 -14.04 15.09 13.22
N GLN A 171 -14.92 14.67 14.12
CA GLN A 171 -16.04 13.77 13.83
C GLN A 171 -17.22 14.46 13.13
N ASN A 172 -17.27 15.79 13.09
CA ASN A 172 -18.34 16.54 12.40
C ASN A 172 -17.82 17.36 11.20
N ASN A 173 -16.53 17.28 10.89
CA ASN A 173 -15.95 17.97 9.76
C ASN A 173 -16.51 17.38 8.44
N PRO A 174 -17.10 18.20 7.54
CA PRO A 174 -17.72 17.71 6.31
C PRO A 174 -16.79 16.94 5.38
N ARG A 175 -15.49 17.31 5.33
CA ARG A 175 -14.51 16.62 4.48
C ARG A 175 -14.20 15.23 5.04
N VAL A 176 -14.05 15.11 6.35
CA VAL A 176 -13.83 13.83 7.03
C VAL A 176 -15.03 12.90 6.85
N LEU A 177 -16.26 13.43 6.97
CA LEU A 177 -17.47 12.65 6.76
C LEU A 177 -17.64 12.19 5.30
N GLN A 178 -17.28 13.05 4.34
CA GLN A 178 -17.24 12.71 2.92
C GLN A 178 -16.24 11.57 2.66
N GLU A 179 -15.02 11.70 3.18
CA GLU A 179 -13.95 10.69 3.06
C GLU A 179 -14.38 9.35 3.68
N LEU A 180 -14.95 9.38 4.89
CA LEU A 180 -15.50 8.21 5.56
C LEU A 180 -16.55 7.52 4.69
N ARG A 181 -17.53 8.28 4.18
CA ARG A 181 -18.57 7.76 3.29
C ARG A 181 -17.98 7.13 2.04
N ASP A 182 -17.01 7.77 1.42
CA ASP A 182 -16.44 7.31 0.15
C ASP A 182 -15.55 6.08 0.33
N ARG A 183 -14.81 5.97 1.45
CA ARG A 183 -14.10 4.75 1.85
C ARG A 183 -15.06 3.61 2.17
N LEU A 184 -16.15 3.86 2.89
CA LEU A 184 -17.18 2.86 3.15
C LEU A 184 -17.82 2.37 1.86
N LYS A 185 -18.13 3.26 0.91
CA LYS A 185 -18.61 2.85 -0.43
C LYS A 185 -17.57 2.02 -1.16
N ALA A 186 -16.28 2.37 -1.06
CA ALA A 186 -15.21 1.64 -1.71
C ALA A 186 -15.10 0.19 -1.21
N THR A 187 -15.36 -0.10 0.08
CA THR A 187 -15.35 -1.48 0.60
C THR A 187 -16.52 -2.34 0.12
N GLN A 188 -17.57 -1.73 -0.43
CA GLN A 188 -18.73 -2.45 -0.97
C GLN A 188 -18.62 -2.69 -2.49
N LYS A 189 -17.57 -2.16 -3.15
CA LYS A 189 -17.37 -2.38 -4.58
C LYS A 189 -16.92 -3.82 -4.83
N LYS A 190 -17.37 -4.39 -5.95
CA LYS A 190 -16.82 -5.66 -6.45
C LYS A 190 -15.33 -5.52 -6.71
N SER A 191 -14.61 -6.65 -6.65
CA SER A 191 -13.17 -6.66 -6.84
C SER A 191 -12.78 -5.98 -8.14
N LEU A 192 -11.79 -5.08 -8.08
CA LEU A 192 -11.22 -4.46 -9.27
C LEU A 192 -10.50 -5.48 -10.17
N SER A 193 -10.25 -6.71 -9.67
CA SER A 193 -9.74 -7.81 -10.51
C SER A 193 -10.68 -8.16 -11.65
N GLU A 194 -11.99 -8.00 -11.49
CA GLU A 194 -12.98 -8.20 -12.57
C GLU A 194 -12.76 -7.21 -13.72
N ILE A 195 -12.23 -6.01 -13.44
CA ILE A 195 -11.94 -4.99 -14.46
C ILE A 195 -10.67 -5.34 -15.26
N ARG A 196 -9.72 -6.05 -14.65
CA ARG A 196 -8.49 -6.50 -15.32
C ARG A 196 -8.72 -7.68 -16.27
N GLY A 197 -9.92 -8.26 -16.30
CA GLY A 197 -10.19 -9.53 -16.99
C GLY A 197 -9.66 -10.72 -16.19
N PRO A 198 -9.95 -11.97 -16.62
CA PRO A 198 -9.46 -13.16 -15.93
C PRO A 198 -7.94 -13.13 -15.83
N GLU A 199 -7.40 -13.37 -14.64
CA GLU A 199 -5.96 -13.63 -14.49
C GLU A 199 -5.59 -14.82 -15.40
N VAL A 200 -4.53 -14.67 -16.19
CA VAL A 200 -3.99 -15.75 -17.01
C VAL A 200 -3.62 -16.87 -16.05
N SER A 201 -4.37 -17.98 -16.08
CA SER A 201 -4.10 -19.09 -15.18
C SER A 201 -2.69 -19.63 -15.43
N PRO A 202 -2.01 -20.21 -14.44
CA PRO A 202 -0.73 -20.90 -14.66
C PRO A 202 -0.83 -21.95 -15.77
N ALA A 203 -1.98 -22.62 -15.87
CA ALA A 203 -2.30 -23.56 -16.94
C ALA A 203 -2.45 -22.93 -18.34
N ALA A 204 -2.66 -21.61 -18.45
CA ALA A 204 -2.61 -20.87 -19.71
C ALA A 204 -1.19 -20.40 -20.05
N ALA A 205 -0.34 -20.17 -19.04
CA ALA A 205 1.09 -19.84 -19.20
C ALA A 205 1.94 -21.05 -19.60
N GLU A 206 1.49 -22.27 -19.28
CA GLU A 206 2.13 -23.54 -19.67
C GLU A 206 1.66 -24.08 -21.03
N ARG A 207 0.71 -23.40 -21.70
CA ARG A 207 0.26 -23.86 -23.03
C ARG A 207 1.35 -23.64 -24.05
N SER A 208 1.67 -24.71 -24.76
CA SER A 208 2.55 -24.64 -25.90
C SER A 208 2.01 -23.64 -26.93
N ALA A 209 2.89 -22.81 -27.47
CA ALA A 209 2.55 -21.79 -28.46
C ALA A 209 3.59 -21.75 -29.58
N ILE A 210 3.19 -21.19 -30.73
CA ILE A 210 4.12 -20.86 -31.82
C ILE A 210 4.39 -19.36 -31.72
N SER A 211 5.65 -18.96 -31.59
CA SER A 211 6.07 -17.58 -31.84
C SER A 211 6.41 -17.46 -33.31
N LEU A 212 5.92 -16.41 -33.98
CA LEU A 212 6.18 -16.13 -35.39
C LEU A 212 6.86 -14.76 -35.48
N GLY A 213 7.93 -14.67 -36.26
CA GLY A 213 8.64 -13.44 -36.59
C GLY A 213 8.78 -13.29 -38.10
N LEU A 214 8.32 -12.18 -38.63
CA LEU A 214 8.44 -11.73 -40.00
C LEU A 214 8.33 -10.20 -40.00
N ASP A 215 8.89 -9.53 -41.01
CA ASP A 215 8.61 -8.12 -41.26
C ASP A 215 7.26 -7.94 -41.97
N ASP A 216 6.65 -6.77 -41.81
CA ASP A 216 5.35 -6.44 -42.42
C ASP A 216 5.45 -6.20 -43.94
N LEU A 217 6.65 -5.88 -44.44
CA LEU A 217 6.88 -5.38 -45.78
C LEU A 217 8.22 -5.90 -46.34
N TYR A 218 8.18 -6.40 -47.58
CA TYR A 218 9.34 -6.83 -48.35
C TYR A 218 9.33 -6.23 -49.75
N LEU A 219 10.49 -6.08 -50.36
CA LEU A 219 10.65 -5.83 -51.79
C LEU A 219 10.59 -7.14 -52.59
N ALA A 220 10.12 -7.08 -53.84
CA ALA A 220 9.97 -8.26 -54.68
C ALA A 220 11.30 -8.94 -55.05
N ASP A 221 12.44 -8.26 -54.90
CA ASP A 221 13.79 -8.75 -55.16
C ASP A 221 14.55 -9.16 -53.89
N GLU A 222 13.93 -9.09 -52.71
CA GLU A 222 14.50 -9.59 -51.46
C GLU A 222 13.75 -10.82 -50.94
N PRO A 223 14.46 -11.79 -50.32
CA PRO A 223 13.83 -13.00 -49.81
C PRO A 223 12.96 -12.69 -48.59
N VAL A 224 11.73 -13.23 -48.58
CA VAL A 224 10.85 -13.16 -47.41
C VAL A 224 11.35 -14.16 -46.37
N ARG A 225 11.77 -13.65 -45.20
CA ARG A 225 12.26 -14.48 -44.10
C ARG A 225 11.19 -14.61 -43.02
N LEU A 226 10.79 -15.85 -42.74
CA LEU A 226 9.96 -16.19 -41.61
C LEU A 226 10.81 -16.95 -40.60
N SER A 227 10.77 -16.49 -39.36
CA SER A 227 11.32 -17.20 -38.20
C SER A 227 10.18 -17.66 -37.31
N ALA A 228 10.32 -18.85 -36.74
CA ALA A 228 9.34 -19.37 -35.79
C ALA A 228 10.02 -20.09 -34.64
N ARG A 229 9.38 -20.07 -33.47
CA ARG A 229 9.85 -20.79 -32.28
C ARG A 229 8.69 -21.50 -31.61
N LEU A 230 8.89 -22.76 -31.24
CA LEU A 230 7.96 -23.47 -30.37
C LEU A 230 8.25 -23.09 -28.91
N ILE A 231 7.26 -22.49 -28.26
CA ILE A 231 7.29 -22.17 -26.83
C ILE A 231 6.62 -23.35 -26.11
N GLY A 232 7.31 -23.99 -25.16
CA GLY A 232 6.82 -25.13 -24.39
C GLY A 232 7.83 -26.29 -24.33
N ASN A 233 7.62 -27.24 -23.41
CA ASN A 233 8.56 -28.35 -23.15
C ASN A 233 8.26 -29.64 -23.94
N GLN A 234 7.29 -29.61 -24.86
CA GLN A 234 6.84 -30.77 -25.62
C GLN A 234 7.25 -30.68 -27.10
N LEU A 235 7.54 -31.83 -27.70
CA LEU A 235 7.91 -31.96 -29.11
C LEU A 235 6.64 -32.13 -29.96
N PHE A 236 6.36 -31.19 -30.86
CA PHE A 236 5.14 -31.17 -31.70
C PHE A 236 5.39 -31.53 -33.18
N GLY A 237 6.57 -32.05 -33.51
CA GLY A 237 6.97 -32.34 -34.89
C GLY A 237 7.42 -31.10 -35.65
N GLY A 238 7.35 -31.15 -36.98
CA GLY A 238 7.73 -30.06 -37.87
C GLY A 238 6.73 -28.89 -37.88
N LEU A 239 7.23 -27.70 -38.26
CA LEU A 239 6.41 -26.51 -38.52
C LEU A 239 6.14 -26.32 -40.02
N LYS A 240 4.91 -25.93 -40.35
CA LYS A 240 4.44 -25.64 -41.70
C LYS A 240 3.88 -24.23 -41.79
N ALA A 241 4.14 -23.56 -42.90
CA ALA A 241 3.53 -22.30 -43.28
C ALA A 241 2.59 -22.50 -44.47
N GLU A 242 1.36 -22.03 -44.33
CA GLU A 242 0.42 -21.84 -45.43
C GLU A 242 0.38 -20.36 -45.79
N ILE A 243 0.79 -20.00 -47.01
CA ILE A 243 0.83 -18.61 -47.48
C ILE A 243 -0.24 -18.42 -48.56
N THR A 244 -1.16 -17.50 -48.32
CA THR A 244 -2.34 -17.27 -49.16
C THR A 244 -2.42 -15.81 -49.60
N PRO A 245 -2.49 -15.51 -50.91
CA PRO A 245 -2.75 -14.14 -51.39
C PRO A 245 -4.11 -13.63 -50.92
N VAL A 246 -4.18 -12.40 -50.39
CA VAL A 246 -5.42 -11.85 -49.80
C VAL A 246 -6.37 -11.27 -50.85
N ASN A 247 -5.84 -10.67 -51.91
CA ASN A 247 -6.59 -9.85 -52.88
C ASN A 247 -6.50 -10.36 -54.33
N ARG A 248 -6.01 -11.58 -54.57
CA ARG A 248 -5.92 -12.20 -55.90
C ARG A 248 -6.41 -13.64 -55.84
N ASP A 249 -6.98 -14.14 -56.93
CA ASP A 249 -7.18 -15.58 -57.17
C ASP A 249 -5.81 -16.24 -57.37
N GLY A 250 -5.07 -16.42 -56.27
CA GLY A 250 -3.79 -17.11 -56.25
C GLY A 250 -3.89 -18.36 -55.38
N LYS A 251 -3.17 -19.40 -55.78
CA LYS A 251 -3.12 -20.65 -55.01
C LYS A 251 -2.32 -20.43 -53.74
N SER A 252 -2.83 -20.94 -52.62
CA SER A 252 -2.06 -21.04 -51.39
C SER A 252 -0.86 -21.96 -51.60
N VAL A 253 0.28 -21.56 -51.03
CA VAL A 253 1.51 -22.36 -51.04
C VAL A 253 1.74 -22.88 -49.63
N ASN A 254 2.02 -24.18 -49.51
CA ASN A 254 2.36 -24.81 -48.24
C ASN A 254 3.84 -25.16 -48.25
N LEU A 255 4.57 -24.72 -47.22
CA LEU A 255 6.02 -24.90 -47.09
C LEU A 255 6.36 -25.40 -45.70
N GLU A 256 7.43 -26.16 -45.60
CA GLU A 256 7.95 -26.66 -44.33
C GLU A 256 9.10 -25.77 -43.86
N PHE A 257 9.11 -25.41 -42.58
CA PHE A 257 10.24 -24.72 -41.99
C PHE A 257 11.42 -25.68 -41.86
N GLN A 258 12.63 -25.13 -41.98
CA GLN A 258 13.86 -25.82 -41.67
C GLN A 258 14.27 -25.52 -40.23
N GLN A 259 14.48 -26.57 -39.43
CA GLN A 259 14.93 -26.41 -38.05
C GLN A 259 16.40 -26.00 -38.01
N GLN A 260 16.69 -24.91 -37.29
CA GLN A 260 18.04 -24.44 -36.96
C GLN A 260 18.14 -24.29 -35.43
N ASP A 261 18.73 -25.29 -34.78
CA ASP A 261 18.80 -25.40 -33.32
C ASP A 261 17.41 -25.35 -32.63
N GLN A 262 17.12 -24.24 -31.92
CA GLN A 262 15.85 -24.01 -31.21
C GLN A 262 14.86 -23.17 -32.03
N ASP A 263 15.30 -22.61 -33.14
CA ASP A 263 14.53 -21.76 -34.02
C ASP A 263 14.24 -22.48 -35.35
N TRP A 264 13.22 -22.02 -36.04
CA TRP A 264 12.77 -22.56 -37.31
C TRP A 264 12.79 -21.44 -38.33
N GLU A 265 13.38 -21.67 -39.49
CA GLU A 265 13.46 -20.66 -40.55
C GLU A 265 12.82 -21.16 -41.84
N LEU A 266 12.13 -20.25 -42.52
CA LEU A 266 11.63 -20.44 -43.87
C LEU A 266 12.00 -19.21 -44.69
N LEU A 267 12.65 -19.46 -45.83
CA LEU A 267 12.96 -18.43 -46.82
C LEU A 267 12.10 -18.66 -48.05
N LEU A 268 11.48 -17.59 -48.53
CA LEU A 268 10.80 -17.57 -49.82
C LEU A 268 11.48 -16.60 -50.76
N ASP A 269 11.85 -17.13 -51.91
CA ASP A 269 12.34 -16.35 -53.03
C ASP A 269 11.20 -16.11 -54.04
N ASP A 270 11.32 -15.02 -54.80
CA ASP A 270 10.49 -14.74 -55.98
C ASP A 270 8.97 -14.65 -55.74
N LEU A 271 8.54 -14.23 -54.55
CA LEU A 271 7.12 -14.00 -54.29
C LEU A 271 6.65 -12.74 -55.05
N ALA A 272 5.61 -12.90 -55.89
CA ALA A 272 5.09 -11.79 -56.68
C ALA A 272 4.58 -10.65 -55.78
N ALA A 273 4.66 -9.40 -56.25
CA ALA A 273 4.15 -8.28 -55.48
C ALA A 273 2.64 -8.41 -55.18
N GLY A 274 2.25 -8.25 -53.91
CA GLY A 274 0.90 -8.38 -53.38
C GLY A 274 0.85 -8.52 -51.86
N LEU A 275 -0.37 -8.51 -51.30
CA LEU A 275 -0.63 -8.76 -49.88
C LEU A 275 -0.88 -10.25 -49.64
N TYR A 276 -0.19 -10.81 -48.66
CA TYR A 276 -0.23 -12.22 -48.30
C TYR A 276 -0.62 -12.42 -46.85
N ARG A 277 -1.34 -13.52 -46.58
CA ARG A 277 -1.59 -14.04 -45.25
C ARG A 277 -0.76 -15.29 -45.05
N VAL A 278 -0.02 -15.35 -43.96
CA VAL A 278 0.65 -16.57 -43.51
C VAL A 278 -0.13 -17.20 -42.36
N ARG A 279 -0.22 -18.52 -42.35
CA ARG A 279 -0.69 -19.32 -41.22
C ARG A 279 0.35 -20.39 -40.90
N VAL A 280 0.93 -20.35 -39.70
CA VAL A 280 1.93 -21.31 -39.24
C VAL A 280 1.31 -22.28 -38.25
N TYR A 281 1.55 -23.58 -38.45
CA TYR A 281 1.01 -24.67 -37.65
C TYR A 281 1.97 -25.85 -37.55
N THR A 282 1.77 -26.74 -36.59
CA THR A 282 2.54 -27.98 -36.41
C THR A 282 1.88 -29.16 -37.09
N ASP A 283 2.67 -30.19 -37.41
CA ASP A 283 2.16 -31.45 -38.00
C ASP A 283 1.38 -32.36 -37.04
N SER A 284 1.56 -32.17 -35.73
CA SER A 284 0.85 -32.98 -34.72
C SER A 284 -0.60 -32.54 -34.55
N ALA A 285 -1.50 -33.50 -34.32
CA ALA A 285 -2.90 -33.26 -33.95
C ALA A 285 -3.19 -33.92 -32.59
N SER A 286 -2.74 -33.29 -31.51
CA SER A 286 -3.05 -33.65 -30.12
C SER A 286 -3.81 -32.52 -29.42
N SER A 287 -4.46 -32.82 -28.29
CA SER A 287 -5.13 -31.81 -27.45
C SER A 287 -4.18 -30.76 -26.85
N GLU A 288 -2.87 -31.01 -26.91
CA GLU A 288 -1.81 -30.15 -26.38
C GLU A 288 -1.06 -29.40 -27.50
N THR A 289 -1.48 -29.60 -28.75
CA THR A 289 -0.90 -28.96 -29.93
C THR A 289 -1.12 -27.44 -29.86
N PRO A 290 -0.07 -26.62 -30.09
CA PRO A 290 -0.22 -25.18 -30.08
C PRO A 290 -1.22 -24.73 -31.16
N SER A 291 -2.01 -23.69 -30.84
CA SER A 291 -2.90 -23.11 -31.83
C SER A 291 -2.09 -22.49 -32.98
N PRO A 292 -2.53 -22.62 -34.24
CA PRO A 292 -1.89 -21.97 -35.37
C PRO A 292 -1.82 -20.46 -35.19
N VAL A 293 -0.69 -19.85 -35.57
CA VAL A 293 -0.50 -18.40 -35.56
C VAL A 293 -0.61 -17.86 -36.98
N GLN A 294 -1.17 -16.66 -37.12
CA GLN A 294 -1.43 -16.05 -38.41
C GLN A 294 -0.90 -14.62 -38.42
N ASP A 295 -0.41 -14.19 -39.58
CA ASP A 295 -0.06 -12.79 -39.82
C ASP A 295 -0.27 -12.39 -41.28
N LEU A 296 -0.09 -11.11 -41.58
CA LEU A 296 -0.14 -10.51 -42.90
C LEU A 296 1.20 -9.85 -43.22
N PHE A 297 1.65 -9.97 -44.48
CA PHE A 297 2.81 -9.23 -44.97
C PHE A 297 2.58 -8.82 -46.42
N GLU A 298 3.18 -7.71 -46.84
CA GLU A 298 3.11 -7.19 -48.20
C GLU A 298 4.44 -7.35 -48.92
N VAL A 299 4.39 -7.77 -50.19
CA VAL A 299 5.52 -7.70 -51.11
C VAL A 299 5.27 -6.58 -52.10
N CYS A 300 6.11 -5.57 -52.11
CA CYS A 300 6.02 -4.42 -53.01
C CYS A 300 6.92 -4.61 -54.22
N LYS A 301 6.53 -4.02 -55.36
CA LYS A 301 7.47 -3.86 -56.47
C LYS A 301 8.50 -2.80 -56.05
N GLY A 302 9.79 -3.12 -56.20
CA GLY A 302 10.86 -2.12 -56.15
C GLY A 302 10.72 -1.06 -57.23
#